data_AF-A0A1Q6QWP3-F1
#
_entry.id   AF-A0A1Q6QWP3-F1
#
_cell.length_a   1.000
_cell.length_b   1.000
_cell.length_c   1.000
_cell.angle_alpha   90.00
_cell.angle_beta   90.00
_cell.angle_gamma   90.00
#
_symmetry.space_group_name_H-M   'P 1'
#
loop_
_entity.id
_entity.type
_entity.pdbx_description
1 polymer ?
#
loop_
_entity_poly.entity_id
_entity_poly.type
_entity_poly.pdbx_seq_one_letter_code
_entity_poly.pdbx_strand_id
1 'polypeptide(L)'
;MRDNLKDKIYGNISYNTNEIISKANTIAIMSCGIGTSLLPNVSDSLLASLLLLGANIINVSYAIFSRNSESHTKEVQKIKILYQEFLSEYVKLNRIFEFQNPIEIYTFYNKMLYDGYLSKNKEFHFGEATVRDIKDIYSSNIMNGEAVCRHIATMLKEIYNAYGIEGNTLTVYQSDFDVMQDNVENMISLLEEIHNEHQRTNIHLLDLVYQYEEELNKYYEYTIPKKDKKLTIIGNHKITTAVYQGDTYYLDPTQSRIYKPSSIKENILIDTSAAGYTNILPKQKKNKKVLATLTDAVTAPSEDREYIDMTTRIYSSNKDIIEAYYQSQKELYSDIAEELSKIKVKRKTK
;
A
#
# COMPACT_ATOMS: atom_id res chain seq x y z
N MET A 1 -10.92 23.77 -11.19
CA MET A 1 -12.33 24.14 -11.49
C MET A 1 -13.27 22.93 -11.46
N ARG A 2 -12.96 21.82 -12.16
CA ARG A 2 -13.82 20.62 -12.23
C ARG A 2 -13.99 19.88 -10.89
N ASP A 3 -12.91 19.71 -10.12
CA ASP A 3 -12.97 19.02 -8.82
C ASP A 3 -13.75 19.82 -7.77
N ASN A 4 -13.58 21.14 -7.75
CA ASN A 4 -14.37 22.04 -6.90
C ASN A 4 -15.89 21.93 -7.21
N LEU A 5 -16.27 21.76 -8.48
CA LEU A 5 -17.67 21.51 -8.84
C LEU A 5 -18.15 20.12 -8.39
N LYS A 6 -17.30 19.10 -8.50
CA LYS A 6 -17.61 17.76 -7.99
C LYS A 6 -17.77 17.75 -6.47
N ASP A 7 -16.92 18.43 -5.73
CA ASP A 7 -17.02 18.55 -4.28
C ASP A 7 -18.34 19.22 -3.88
N LYS A 8 -18.75 20.28 -4.59
CA LYS A 8 -20.04 20.94 -4.36
C LYS A 8 -21.25 20.02 -4.62
N ILE A 9 -21.18 19.20 -5.67
CA ILE A 9 -22.28 18.31 -6.05
C ILE A 9 -22.29 17.05 -5.18
N TYR A 10 -21.20 16.28 -5.20
CA TYR A 10 -21.11 14.98 -4.53
C TYR A 10 -20.82 15.07 -3.04
N GLY A 11 -20.25 16.18 -2.55
CA GLY A 11 -19.96 16.36 -1.12
C GLY A 11 -21.23 16.40 -0.24
N ASN A 12 -22.39 16.62 -0.85
CA ASN A 12 -23.70 16.56 -0.20
C ASN A 12 -24.41 15.21 -0.39
N ILE A 13 -23.81 14.29 -1.15
CA ILE A 13 -24.36 12.98 -1.50
C ILE A 13 -23.60 11.92 -0.71
N SER A 14 -24.33 11.00 -0.06
CA SER A 14 -23.70 9.86 0.61
C SER A 14 -23.01 8.94 -0.40
N TYR A 15 -21.96 8.25 0.02
CA TYR A 15 -21.27 7.27 -0.82
C TYR A 15 -22.22 6.24 -1.43
N ASN A 16 -23.12 5.70 -0.60
CA ASN A 16 -24.06 4.67 -1.02
C ASN A 16 -25.08 5.21 -2.03
N THR A 17 -25.55 6.45 -1.83
CA THR A 17 -26.42 7.12 -2.79
C THR A 17 -25.69 7.35 -4.12
N ASN A 18 -24.43 7.79 -4.08
CA ASN A 18 -23.61 7.96 -5.28
C ASN A 18 -23.40 6.63 -6.02
N GLU A 19 -23.19 5.51 -5.31
CA GLU A 19 -23.08 4.19 -5.92
C GLU A 19 -24.37 3.80 -6.66
N ILE A 20 -25.53 4.07 -6.08
CA ILE A 20 -26.84 3.83 -6.72
C ILE A 20 -26.99 4.71 -7.97
N ILE A 21 -26.68 6.00 -7.87
CA ILE A 21 -26.73 6.95 -9.01
C ILE A 21 -25.80 6.47 -10.14
N SER A 22 -24.59 6.05 -9.81
CA SER A 22 -23.62 5.56 -10.80
C SER A 22 -24.12 4.30 -11.52
N LYS A 23 -24.76 3.36 -10.80
CA LYS A 23 -25.39 2.18 -11.42
C LYS A 23 -26.54 2.57 -12.33
N ALA A 24 -27.42 3.46 -11.88
CA ALA A 24 -28.55 3.95 -12.67
C ALA A 24 -28.09 4.64 -13.96
N ASN A 25 -27.04 5.49 -13.90
CA ASN A 25 -26.45 6.11 -15.09
C ASN A 25 -25.90 5.09 -16.07
N THR A 26 -25.25 4.04 -15.57
CA THR A 26 -24.68 2.99 -16.42
C THR A 26 -25.79 2.25 -17.18
N ILE A 27 -26.90 1.93 -16.50
CA ILE A 27 -28.10 1.34 -17.12
C ILE A 27 -28.70 2.31 -18.16
N ALA A 28 -28.84 3.60 -17.83
CA ALA A 28 -29.39 4.59 -18.74
C ALA A 28 -28.57 4.69 -20.04
N ILE A 29 -27.24 4.76 -19.94
CA ILE A 29 -26.33 4.78 -21.11
C ILE A 29 -26.50 3.52 -21.96
N MET A 30 -26.54 2.33 -21.34
CA MET A 30 -26.74 1.08 -22.07
C MET A 30 -28.12 1.04 -22.77
N SER A 31 -29.17 1.48 -22.09
CA SER A 31 -30.54 1.48 -22.64
C SER A 31 -30.71 2.44 -23.81
N CYS A 32 -30.11 3.64 -23.77
CA CYS A 32 -30.14 4.58 -24.88
C CYS A 32 -29.35 4.05 -26.10
N GLY A 33 -28.23 3.35 -25.89
CA GLY A 33 -27.46 2.72 -26.97
C GLY A 33 -28.22 1.59 -27.68
N ILE A 34 -28.90 0.72 -26.93
CA ILE A 34 -29.75 -0.34 -27.50
C ILE A 34 -30.96 0.26 -28.23
N GLY A 35 -31.59 1.29 -27.66
CA GLY A 35 -32.70 2.00 -28.29
C GLY A 35 -32.33 2.60 -29.65
N THR A 36 -31.16 3.21 -29.79
CA THR A 36 -30.69 3.74 -31.09
C THR A 36 -30.48 2.66 -32.15
N SER A 37 -30.15 1.43 -31.76
CA SER A 37 -29.88 0.31 -32.68
C SER A 37 -31.15 -0.45 -33.11
N LEU A 38 -32.26 -0.27 -32.39
CA LEU A 38 -33.53 -0.98 -32.61
C LEU A 38 -34.61 -0.10 -33.23
N LEU A 39 -34.34 1.20 -33.45
CA LEU A 39 -35.29 2.07 -34.15
C LEU A 39 -35.41 1.58 -35.60
N PRO A 40 -36.62 1.21 -36.07
CA PRO A 40 -36.83 0.96 -37.49
C PRO A 40 -36.46 2.23 -38.27
N ASN A 41 -36.13 2.09 -39.55
CA ASN A 41 -36.04 3.21 -40.48
C ASN A 41 -37.39 3.94 -40.54
N VAL A 42 -37.65 4.84 -39.59
CA VAL A 42 -38.82 5.71 -39.58
C VAL A 42 -38.31 7.10 -39.91
N SER A 43 -38.59 7.52 -41.13
CA SER A 43 -38.25 8.82 -41.69
C SER A 43 -38.96 10.01 -41.02
N ASP A 44 -39.66 9.82 -39.90
CA ASP A 44 -40.45 10.88 -39.24
C ASP A 44 -40.13 11.01 -37.74
N SER A 45 -38.93 11.48 -37.43
CA SER A 45 -38.76 12.91 -37.17
C SER A 45 -37.28 13.17 -36.86
N LEU A 46 -36.64 14.02 -37.66
CA LEU A 46 -35.32 14.59 -37.34
C LEU A 46 -35.26 15.07 -35.89
N LEU A 47 -36.38 15.60 -35.38
CA LEU A 47 -36.55 16.01 -33.99
C LEU A 47 -36.34 14.87 -32.98
N ALA A 48 -36.93 13.68 -33.17
CA ALA A 48 -36.74 12.54 -32.27
C ALA A 48 -35.28 12.06 -32.27
N SER A 49 -34.65 12.00 -33.45
CA SER A 49 -33.23 11.64 -33.58
C SER A 49 -32.30 12.66 -32.91
N LEU A 50 -32.58 13.96 -33.07
CA LEU A 50 -31.85 15.04 -32.41
C LEU A 50 -32.06 15.04 -30.89
N LEU A 51 -33.27 14.76 -30.41
CA LEU A 51 -33.56 14.63 -28.98
C LEU A 51 -32.83 13.44 -28.36
N LEU A 52 -32.79 12.29 -29.05
CA LEU A 52 -32.02 11.12 -28.60
C LEU A 52 -30.52 11.42 -28.58
N LEU A 53 -29.99 12.08 -29.61
CA LEU A 53 -28.58 12.49 -29.67
C LEU A 53 -28.24 13.46 -28.53
N GLY A 54 -29.09 14.46 -28.29
CA GLY A 54 -28.94 15.40 -27.18
C GLY A 54 -28.93 14.71 -25.82
N ALA A 55 -29.88 13.80 -25.58
CA ALA A 55 -29.92 12.99 -24.37
C ALA A 55 -28.66 12.12 -24.20
N ASN A 56 -28.16 11.52 -25.28
CA ASN A 56 -26.92 10.74 -25.27
C ASN A 56 -25.69 11.60 -24.93
N ILE A 57 -25.57 12.78 -25.53
CA ILE A 57 -24.47 13.71 -25.24
C ILE A 57 -24.51 14.14 -23.77
N ILE A 58 -25.68 14.44 -23.22
CA ILE A 58 -25.84 14.78 -21.80
C ILE A 58 -25.44 13.60 -20.92
N ASN A 59 -25.92 12.39 -21.21
CA ASN A 59 -25.60 11.19 -20.44
C ASN A 59 -24.10 10.87 -20.46
N VAL A 60 -23.45 10.93 -21.64
CA VAL A 60 -22.01 10.70 -21.77
C VAL A 60 -21.21 11.80 -21.07
N SER A 61 -21.61 13.06 -21.21
CA SER A 61 -20.98 14.18 -20.52
C SER A 61 -21.08 14.03 -19.01
N TYR A 62 -22.25 13.61 -18.51
CA TYR A 62 -22.45 13.32 -17.10
C TYR A 62 -21.66 12.08 -16.64
N ALA A 63 -21.53 11.03 -17.45
CA ALA A 63 -20.71 9.87 -17.15
C ALA A 63 -19.22 10.25 -17.02
N ILE A 64 -18.73 11.07 -17.94
CA ILE A 64 -17.36 11.60 -17.91
C ILE A 64 -17.17 12.51 -16.69
N PHE A 65 -18.16 13.35 -16.36
CA PHE A 65 -18.15 14.19 -15.15
C PHE A 65 -18.16 13.38 -13.86
N SER A 66 -19.05 12.39 -13.73
CA SER A 66 -19.21 11.53 -12.55
C SER A 66 -18.10 10.50 -12.36
N ARG A 67 -17.15 10.40 -13.31
CA ARG A 67 -15.99 9.52 -13.15
C ARG A 67 -15.23 9.86 -11.87
N ASN A 68 -15.03 8.84 -11.03
CA ASN A 68 -14.45 8.95 -9.69
C ASN A 68 -15.26 9.83 -8.72
N SER A 69 -16.57 10.04 -8.93
CA SER A 69 -17.40 10.84 -8.01
C SER A 69 -17.40 10.31 -6.58
N GLU A 70 -17.19 9.00 -6.41
CA GLU A 70 -17.04 8.31 -5.12
C GLU A 70 -15.99 8.96 -4.21
N SER A 71 -14.93 9.55 -4.76
CA SER A 71 -13.87 10.18 -3.97
C SER A 71 -14.23 11.58 -3.46
N HIS A 72 -15.37 12.11 -3.92
CA HIS A 72 -15.91 13.42 -3.58
C HIS A 72 -17.19 13.32 -2.74
N THR A 73 -17.60 12.11 -2.32
CA THR A 73 -18.81 11.94 -1.53
C THR A 73 -18.61 12.43 -0.10
N LYS A 74 -19.72 12.72 0.59
CA LYS A 74 -19.73 13.31 1.93
C LYS A 74 -18.80 12.57 2.91
N GLU A 75 -18.96 11.25 3.03
CA GLU A 75 -18.19 10.43 3.97
C GLU A 75 -16.70 10.40 3.59
N VAL A 76 -16.38 10.28 2.30
CA VAL A 76 -14.98 10.22 1.83
C VAL A 76 -14.26 11.55 2.07
N GLN A 77 -14.93 12.68 1.82
CA GLN A 77 -14.37 14.00 2.11
C GLN A 77 -14.13 14.20 3.61
N LYS A 78 -15.08 13.80 4.46
CA LYS A 78 -14.90 13.86 5.91
C LYS A 78 -13.74 12.98 6.38
N ILE A 79 -13.65 11.74 5.89
CA ILE A 79 -12.54 10.82 6.21
C ILE A 79 -11.20 11.42 5.77
N LYS A 80 -11.12 12.04 4.59
CA LYS A 80 -9.88 12.69 4.12
C LYS A 80 -9.42 13.78 5.06
N ILE A 81 -10.33 14.63 5.56
CA ILE A 81 -9.99 15.71 6.51
C ILE A 81 -9.44 15.13 7.80
N LEU A 82 -10.18 14.20 8.42
CA LEU A 82 -9.76 13.52 9.66
C LEU A 82 -8.44 12.75 9.48
N TYR A 83 -8.24 12.14 8.33
CA TYR A 83 -7.02 11.41 8.02
C TYR A 83 -5.80 12.33 7.84
N GLN A 84 -5.98 13.54 7.30
CA GLN A 84 -4.90 14.53 7.25
C GLN A 84 -4.52 15.04 8.65
N GLU A 85 -5.50 15.18 9.55
CA GLU A 85 -5.23 15.48 10.96
C GLU A 85 -4.39 14.38 11.59
N PHE A 86 -4.77 13.11 11.40
CA PHE A 86 -3.98 11.96 11.84
C PHE A 86 -2.53 12.02 11.32
N LEU A 87 -2.35 12.24 10.01
CA LEU A 87 -1.01 12.29 9.42
C LEU A 87 -0.15 13.42 10.03
N SER A 88 -0.76 14.59 10.27
CA SER A 88 -0.08 15.72 10.93
C SER A 88 0.37 15.34 12.34
N GLU A 89 -0.50 14.77 13.16
CA GLU A 89 -0.16 14.39 14.54
C GLU A 89 0.86 13.24 14.58
N TYR A 90 0.74 12.27 13.68
CA TYR A 90 1.72 11.18 13.58
C TYR A 90 3.12 11.69 13.17
N VAL A 91 3.19 12.64 12.24
CA VAL A 91 4.46 13.30 11.86
C VAL A 91 5.05 14.08 13.03
N LYS A 92 4.22 14.77 13.84
CA LYS A 92 4.69 15.43 15.06
C LYS A 92 5.28 14.42 16.04
N LEU A 93 4.65 13.26 16.23
CA LEU A 93 5.18 12.19 17.08
C LEU A 93 6.54 11.69 16.59
N ASN A 94 6.71 11.47 15.29
CA ASN A 94 8.01 11.10 14.72
C ASN A 94 9.08 12.17 15.01
N ARG A 95 8.72 13.46 14.94
CA ARG A 95 9.63 14.58 15.24
C ARG A 95 9.97 14.69 16.73
N ILE A 96 9.07 14.33 17.63
CA ILE A 96 9.36 14.26 19.08
C ILE A 96 10.51 13.27 19.36
N PHE A 97 10.54 12.17 18.62
CA PHE A 97 11.62 11.19 18.70
C PHE A 97 12.80 11.48 17.77
N GLU A 98 12.78 12.64 17.10
CA GLU A 98 13.84 13.12 16.21
C GLU A 98 14.18 12.20 15.02
N PHE A 99 13.30 11.26 14.65
CA PHE A 99 13.53 10.32 13.55
C PHE A 99 13.80 11.05 12.23
N GLN A 100 14.88 10.70 11.52
CA GLN A 100 15.23 11.31 10.24
C GLN A 100 15.28 10.28 9.11
N ASN A 101 15.84 9.11 9.39
CA ASN A 101 16.01 8.05 8.41
C ASN A 101 14.67 7.32 8.15
N PRO A 102 14.36 6.95 6.90
CA PRO A 102 13.17 6.16 6.59
C PRO A 102 13.03 4.90 7.46
N ILE A 103 14.11 4.21 7.79
CA ILE A 103 14.08 2.98 8.57
C ILE A 103 13.58 3.21 10.00
N GLU A 104 13.87 4.37 10.59
CA GLU A 104 13.36 4.72 11.92
C GLU A 104 11.84 4.89 11.89
N ILE A 105 11.34 5.71 10.97
CA ILE A 105 9.90 5.94 10.78
C ILE A 105 9.19 4.63 10.45
N TYR A 106 9.76 3.80 9.57
CA TYR A 106 9.26 2.48 9.24
C TYR A 106 9.18 1.56 10.46
N THR A 107 10.25 1.49 11.25
CA THR A 107 10.34 0.60 12.41
C THR A 107 9.34 1.02 13.48
N PHE A 108 9.26 2.33 13.74
CA PHE A 108 8.28 2.90 14.66
C PHE A 108 6.84 2.66 14.18
N TYR A 109 6.57 2.86 12.89
CA TYR A 109 5.27 2.59 12.27
C TYR A 109 4.83 1.14 12.41
N ASN A 110 5.70 0.17 12.12
CA ASN A 110 5.38 -1.24 12.32
C ASN A 110 5.02 -1.53 13.77
N LYS A 111 5.82 -1.04 14.72
CA LYS A 111 5.56 -1.28 16.15
C LYS A 111 4.24 -0.65 16.60
N MET A 112 3.97 0.60 16.22
CA MET A 112 2.71 1.28 16.50
C MET A 112 1.51 0.55 15.90
N LEU A 113 1.65 0.03 14.67
CA LEU A 113 0.61 -0.73 13.98
C LEU A 113 0.29 -2.03 14.70
N TYR A 114 1.29 -2.89 14.92
CA TYR A 114 1.09 -4.23 15.47
C TYR A 114 0.73 -4.24 16.96
N ASP A 115 1.20 -3.26 17.73
CA ASP A 115 0.76 -3.07 19.12
C ASP A 115 -0.62 -2.36 19.22
N GLY A 116 -1.27 -2.08 18.08
CA GLY A 116 -2.64 -1.57 18.01
C GLY A 116 -2.78 -0.06 18.21
N TYR A 117 -1.69 0.70 18.42
CA TYR A 117 -1.73 2.16 18.68
C TYR A 117 -2.28 3.00 17.51
N LEU A 118 -2.49 2.40 16.34
CA LEU A 118 -3.08 3.04 15.16
C LEU A 118 -4.54 2.63 14.93
N SER A 119 -5.21 2.03 15.92
CA SER A 119 -6.61 1.63 15.80
C SER A 119 -7.45 2.08 16.98
N LYS A 120 -8.75 2.30 16.75
CA LYS A 120 -9.66 2.81 17.77
C LYS A 120 -9.72 1.97 19.05
N ASN A 121 -9.56 0.65 18.94
CA ASN A 121 -9.68 -0.29 20.06
C ASN A 121 -8.32 -0.70 20.64
N LYS A 122 -7.22 -0.10 20.18
CA LYS A 122 -5.86 -0.52 20.53
C LYS A 122 -5.55 -1.98 20.20
N GLU A 123 -6.11 -2.46 19.09
CA GLU A 123 -5.96 -3.83 18.60
C GLU A 123 -5.76 -3.82 17.09
N PHE A 124 -4.88 -4.67 16.59
CA PHE A 124 -4.64 -4.78 15.16
C PHE A 124 -4.62 -6.23 14.69
N HIS A 125 -5.33 -6.48 13.60
CA HIS A 125 -5.42 -7.77 12.94
C HIS A 125 -5.07 -7.61 11.46
N PHE A 126 -4.16 -8.45 10.98
CA PHE A 126 -3.92 -8.54 9.55
C PHE A 126 -5.11 -9.27 8.91
N GLY A 127 -5.87 -8.54 8.10
CA GLY A 127 -7.13 -9.03 7.55
C GLY A 127 -6.95 -9.96 6.36
N GLU A 128 -8.04 -10.60 5.96
CA GLU A 128 -8.08 -11.41 4.75
C GLU A 128 -8.32 -10.57 3.48
N ALA A 129 -8.31 -11.17 2.29
CA ALA A 129 -8.58 -10.48 1.02
C ALA A 129 -9.95 -9.75 0.96
N THR A 130 -10.84 -10.00 1.92
CA THR A 130 -12.21 -9.48 2.01
C THR A 130 -12.33 -8.10 2.69
N VAL A 131 -11.24 -7.55 3.24
CA VAL A 131 -11.24 -6.19 3.84
C VAL A 131 -11.68 -5.15 2.81
N ARG A 132 -12.47 -4.17 3.26
CA ARG A 132 -13.11 -3.16 2.40
C ARG A 132 -12.07 -2.33 1.66
N ASP A 133 -12.12 -2.34 0.33
CA ASP A 133 -11.34 -1.41 -0.49
C ASP A 133 -12.18 -0.20 -0.84
N ILE A 134 -11.88 0.94 -0.23
CA ILE A 134 -12.47 2.22 -0.63
C ILE A 134 -11.37 3.05 -1.25
N LYS A 135 -11.55 3.35 -2.53
CA LYS A 135 -10.58 4.12 -3.32
C LYS A 135 -10.32 5.48 -2.66
N ASP A 136 -9.07 5.91 -2.71
CA ASP A 136 -8.56 7.19 -2.18
C ASP A 136 -8.55 7.32 -0.64
N ILE A 137 -9.06 6.34 0.11
CA ILE A 137 -9.01 6.30 1.59
C ILE A 137 -8.65 4.91 2.13
N TYR A 138 -7.84 4.17 1.37
CA TYR A 138 -7.39 2.81 1.70
C TYR A 138 -6.78 2.70 3.10
N SER A 139 -5.91 3.64 3.45
CA SER A 139 -5.13 3.68 4.69
C SER A 139 -6.02 3.86 5.91
N SER A 140 -7.14 4.57 5.78
CA SER A 140 -8.06 4.86 6.88
C SER A 140 -8.67 3.59 7.50
N ASN A 141 -8.69 2.46 6.78
CA ASN A 141 -9.14 1.19 7.34
C ASN A 141 -8.32 0.70 8.53
N ILE A 142 -7.05 1.10 8.64
CA ILE A 142 -6.20 0.73 9.78
C ILE A 142 -6.82 1.19 11.10
N MET A 143 -7.56 2.30 11.09
CA MET A 143 -8.27 2.82 12.27
C MET A 143 -9.35 1.87 12.81
N ASN A 144 -9.85 0.95 11.96
CA ASN A 144 -10.77 -0.12 12.40
C ASN A 144 -10.06 -1.29 13.09
N GLY A 145 -8.74 -1.33 13.10
CA GLY A 145 -7.95 -2.45 13.64
C GLY A 145 -7.86 -3.65 12.68
N GLU A 146 -8.21 -3.49 11.41
CA GLU A 146 -8.09 -4.55 10.40
C GLU A 146 -7.58 -3.99 9.07
N ALA A 147 -6.47 -4.52 8.56
CA ALA A 147 -5.90 -4.05 7.30
C ALA A 147 -5.11 -5.13 6.55
N VAL A 148 -4.84 -4.89 5.26
CA VAL A 148 -4.02 -5.74 4.40
C VAL A 148 -2.90 -4.91 3.76
N CYS A 149 -1.98 -5.56 3.05
CA CYS A 149 -0.75 -4.93 2.54
C CYS A 149 -0.96 -3.60 1.81
N ARG A 150 -1.99 -3.50 0.97
CA ARG A 150 -2.25 -2.26 0.24
C ARG A 150 -2.72 -1.09 1.11
N HIS A 151 -3.30 -1.34 2.29
CA HIS A 151 -3.64 -0.29 3.25
C HIS A 151 -2.38 0.14 4.00
N ILE A 152 -1.65 -0.85 4.52
CA ILE A 152 -0.48 -0.67 5.38
C ILE A 152 0.66 0.03 4.65
N ALA A 153 0.98 -0.41 3.43
CA ALA A 153 2.00 0.24 2.60
C ALA A 153 1.58 1.65 2.13
N THR A 154 0.29 1.87 1.91
CA THR A 154 -0.18 3.20 1.49
C THR A 154 -0.11 4.19 2.65
N MET A 155 -0.43 3.79 3.88
CA MET A 155 -0.28 4.64 5.05
C MET A 155 1.18 5.03 5.29
N LEU A 156 2.12 4.07 5.24
CA LEU A 156 3.54 4.40 5.40
C LEU A 156 4.04 5.38 4.32
N LYS A 157 3.64 5.15 3.07
CA LYS A 157 3.90 6.08 1.96
C LYS A 157 3.36 7.49 2.26
N GLU A 158 2.15 7.60 2.80
CA GLU A 158 1.53 8.88 3.16
C GLU A 158 2.22 9.55 4.34
N ILE A 159 2.66 8.79 5.34
CA ILE A 159 3.48 9.26 6.46
C ILE A 159 4.79 9.86 5.92
N TYR A 160 5.51 9.18 5.03
CA TYR A 160 6.74 9.71 4.44
C TYR A 160 6.50 11.03 3.71
N ASN A 161 5.49 11.07 2.83
CA ASN A 161 5.19 12.27 2.07
C ASN A 161 4.77 13.44 2.98
N ALA A 162 4.04 13.17 4.07
CA ALA A 162 3.70 14.18 5.07
C ALA A 162 4.92 14.63 5.90
N TYR A 163 5.88 13.74 6.10
CA TYR A 163 7.15 14.02 6.79
C TYR A 163 8.10 14.88 5.95
N GLY A 164 7.98 14.81 4.62
CA GLY A 164 8.88 15.46 3.65
C GLY A 164 9.88 14.51 2.99
N ILE A 165 9.67 13.20 3.11
CA ILE A 165 10.45 12.15 2.45
C ILE A 165 9.68 11.65 1.22
N GLU A 166 10.37 11.46 0.09
CA GLU A 166 9.72 10.96 -1.11
C GLU A 166 9.27 9.50 -0.91
N GLY A 167 7.98 9.30 -0.66
CA GLY A 167 7.39 7.98 -0.41
C GLY A 167 6.57 7.48 -1.60
N ASN A 168 6.82 6.25 -2.03
CA ASN A 168 6.09 5.57 -3.09
C ASN A 168 5.61 4.17 -2.66
N THR A 169 4.80 3.52 -3.51
CA THR A 169 4.41 2.12 -3.30
C THR A 169 4.70 1.30 -4.53
N LEU A 170 5.21 0.08 -4.36
CA LEU A 170 5.41 -0.89 -5.43
C LEU A 170 4.48 -2.08 -5.27
N THR A 171 3.85 -2.49 -6.36
CA THR A 171 3.19 -3.79 -6.42
C THR A 171 4.21 -4.86 -6.80
N VAL A 172 4.34 -5.88 -5.96
CA VAL A 172 5.32 -6.95 -6.15
C VAL A 172 4.62 -8.30 -6.23
N TYR A 173 5.34 -9.29 -6.73
CA TYR A 173 4.97 -10.69 -6.65
C TYR A 173 5.88 -11.39 -5.65
N GLN A 174 5.32 -11.82 -4.52
CA GLN A 174 6.00 -12.66 -3.55
C GLN A 174 5.65 -14.12 -3.82
N SER A 175 6.67 -14.95 -4.03
CA SER A 175 6.53 -16.41 -3.97
C SER A 175 6.68 -16.90 -2.54
N ASP A 176 6.07 -18.03 -2.22
CA ASP A 176 6.43 -18.75 -1.01
C ASP A 176 7.78 -19.45 -1.25
N PHE A 177 8.55 -19.68 -0.19
CA PHE A 177 9.81 -20.41 -0.28
C PHE A 177 10.00 -21.29 0.94
N ASP A 178 10.65 -22.43 0.71
CA ASP A 178 11.07 -23.36 1.76
C ASP A 178 12.55 -23.72 1.55
N VAL A 179 13.23 -24.11 2.63
CA VAL A 179 14.57 -24.69 2.52
C VAL A 179 14.43 -26.12 2.01
N MET A 180 15.19 -26.48 0.97
CA MET A 180 15.19 -27.84 0.43
C MET A 180 15.67 -28.81 1.52
N GLN A 181 14.80 -29.75 1.95
CA GLN A 181 15.08 -30.66 3.07
C GLN A 181 16.40 -31.43 2.90
N ASP A 182 16.69 -31.88 1.69
CA ASP A 182 17.90 -32.66 1.39
C ASP A 182 19.21 -31.84 1.43
N ASN A 183 19.12 -30.52 1.61
CA ASN A 183 20.26 -29.60 1.58
C ASN A 183 20.46 -28.76 2.85
N VAL A 184 19.70 -29.05 3.92
CA VAL A 184 19.79 -28.28 5.19
C VAL A 184 21.20 -28.32 5.78
N GLU A 185 21.87 -29.47 5.79
CA GLU A 185 23.24 -29.60 6.30
C GLU A 185 24.24 -28.74 5.50
N ASN A 186 24.11 -28.73 4.17
CA ASN A 186 24.96 -27.91 3.30
C ASN A 186 24.73 -26.41 3.53
N MET A 187 23.47 -26.00 3.71
CA MET A 187 23.13 -24.62 4.03
C MET A 187 23.69 -24.21 5.40
N ILE A 188 23.62 -25.09 6.41
CA ILE A 188 24.21 -24.84 7.73
C ILE A 188 25.73 -24.70 7.60
N SER A 189 26.40 -25.58 6.86
CA SER A 189 27.85 -25.49 6.61
C SER A 189 28.23 -24.16 5.98
N LEU A 190 27.47 -23.67 5.00
CA LEU A 190 27.70 -22.37 4.38
C LEU A 190 27.50 -21.21 5.37
N LEU A 191 26.46 -21.28 6.21
CA LEU A 191 26.24 -20.27 7.25
C LEU A 191 27.35 -20.27 8.31
N GLU A 192 27.93 -21.44 8.63
CA GLU A 192 29.11 -21.56 9.49
C GLU A 192 30.35 -20.94 8.83
N GLU A 193 30.55 -21.15 7.53
CA GLU A 193 31.63 -20.49 6.77
C GLU A 193 31.49 -18.97 6.80
N ILE A 194 30.28 -18.45 6.53
CA ILE A 194 29.96 -17.03 6.61
C ILE A 194 30.22 -16.49 8.03
N HIS A 195 29.84 -17.24 9.06
CA HIS A 195 30.09 -16.86 10.45
C HIS A 195 31.60 -16.83 10.78
N ASN A 196 32.35 -17.83 10.34
CA ASN A 196 33.80 -17.88 10.55
C ASN A 196 34.50 -16.74 9.81
N GLU A 197 34.02 -16.37 8.62
CA GLU A 197 34.53 -15.21 7.90
C GLU A 197 34.24 -13.89 8.62
N HIS A 198 33.03 -13.73 9.19
CA HIS A 198 32.69 -12.59 10.03
C HIS A 198 33.72 -12.42 11.17
N GLN A 199 34.05 -13.51 11.88
CA GLN A 199 35.04 -13.48 12.97
C GLN A 199 36.46 -13.11 12.47
N ARG A 200 36.81 -13.50 11.25
CA ARG A 200 38.15 -13.28 10.68
C ARG A 200 38.34 -11.89 10.07
N THR A 201 37.31 -11.35 9.42
CA THR A 201 37.41 -10.14 8.58
C THR A 201 36.83 -8.90 9.24
N ASN A 202 36.11 -9.05 10.37
CA ASN A 202 35.39 -7.99 11.06
C ASN A 202 34.32 -7.29 10.18
N ILE A 203 33.97 -7.86 9.02
CA ILE A 203 32.82 -7.43 8.21
C ILE A 203 31.55 -7.88 8.92
N HIS A 204 30.52 -7.04 9.02
CA HIS A 204 29.29 -7.38 9.72
C HIS A 204 28.58 -8.60 9.11
N LEU A 205 28.06 -9.50 9.96
CA LEU A 205 27.47 -10.78 9.53
C LEU A 205 26.36 -10.61 8.48
N LEU A 206 25.47 -9.63 8.66
CA LEU A 206 24.37 -9.38 7.71
C LEU A 206 24.88 -8.96 6.32
N ASP A 207 25.98 -8.23 6.27
CA ASP A 207 26.56 -7.79 5.00
C ASP A 207 27.20 -8.98 4.28
N LEU A 208 27.85 -9.89 5.03
CA LEU A 208 28.36 -11.14 4.47
C LEU A 208 27.24 -12.06 3.98
N VAL A 209 26.17 -12.24 4.74
CA VAL A 209 25.00 -13.01 4.28
C VAL A 209 24.48 -12.49 2.94
N TYR A 210 24.43 -11.16 2.79
CA TYR A 210 24.02 -10.53 1.55
C TYR A 210 25.04 -10.74 0.41
N GLN A 211 26.35 -10.71 0.68
CA GLN A 211 27.40 -11.03 -0.30
C GLN A 211 27.33 -12.47 -0.80
N TYR A 212 26.87 -13.40 0.04
CA TYR A 212 26.69 -14.81 -0.27
C TYR A 212 25.31 -15.15 -0.87
N GLU A 213 24.59 -14.15 -1.41
CA GLU A 213 23.24 -14.38 -1.91
C GLU A 213 23.16 -15.48 -2.97
N GLU A 214 24.14 -15.60 -3.87
CA GLU A 214 24.10 -16.57 -4.96
C GLU A 214 24.16 -18.00 -4.43
N GLU A 215 25.08 -18.26 -3.50
CA GLU A 215 25.27 -19.54 -2.85
C GLU A 215 24.07 -19.91 -1.99
N LEU A 216 23.57 -18.98 -1.18
CA LEU A 216 22.42 -19.21 -0.31
C LEU A 216 21.15 -19.53 -1.11
N ASN A 217 20.95 -18.86 -2.26
CA ASN A 217 19.79 -19.08 -3.11
C ASN A 217 19.74 -20.47 -3.76
N LYS A 218 20.83 -21.24 -3.78
CA LYS A 218 20.85 -22.64 -4.27
C LYS A 218 20.09 -23.59 -3.35
N TYR A 219 19.81 -23.18 -2.11
CA TYR A 219 19.19 -24.02 -1.08
C TYR A 219 17.71 -23.70 -0.84
N TYR A 220 17.16 -22.69 -1.51
CA TYR A 220 15.75 -22.34 -1.42
C TYR A 220 14.97 -22.91 -2.61
N GLU A 221 13.83 -23.55 -2.32
CA GLU A 221 12.83 -23.90 -3.32
C GLU A 221 11.71 -22.87 -3.30
N TYR A 222 11.46 -22.24 -4.45
CA TYR A 222 10.43 -21.22 -4.60
C TYR A 222 9.16 -21.83 -5.18
N THR A 223 8.08 -21.78 -4.43
CA THR A 223 6.78 -22.24 -4.90
C THR A 223 5.95 -21.07 -5.42
N ILE A 224 5.57 -21.17 -6.70
CA ILE A 224 4.52 -20.34 -7.28
C ILE A 224 3.20 -21.00 -6.86
N PRO A 225 2.32 -20.34 -6.09
CA PRO A 225 1.01 -20.90 -5.79
C PRO A 225 0.32 -21.25 -7.11
N LYS A 226 0.07 -22.55 -7.34
CA LYS A 226 -0.37 -23.11 -8.64
C LYS A 226 -1.64 -22.46 -9.21
N LYS A 227 -2.36 -21.65 -8.43
CA LYS A 227 -3.72 -21.18 -8.76
C LYS A 227 -3.84 -19.88 -9.53
N ASP A 228 -2.81 -19.08 -9.77
CA ASP A 228 -3.00 -18.00 -10.74
C ASP A 228 -1.70 -17.44 -11.32
N LYS A 229 -1.28 -17.97 -12.49
CA LYS A 229 -0.21 -17.36 -13.30
C LYS A 229 -0.47 -15.88 -13.60
N LYS A 230 -1.70 -15.38 -13.46
CA LYS A 230 -1.97 -13.93 -13.60
C LYS A 230 -1.33 -13.11 -12.48
N LEU A 231 -1.13 -13.67 -11.27
CA LEU A 231 -0.52 -12.96 -10.14
C LEU A 231 0.93 -12.58 -10.39
N THR A 232 1.66 -13.33 -11.23
CA THR A 232 3.02 -12.94 -11.65
C THR A 232 3.01 -11.71 -12.57
N ILE A 233 1.85 -11.29 -13.07
CA ILE A 233 1.66 -10.11 -13.93
C ILE A 233 1.02 -8.95 -13.15
N ILE A 234 0.01 -9.24 -12.33
CA ILE A 234 -0.76 -8.21 -11.59
C ILE A 234 -0.19 -7.90 -10.20
N GLY A 235 0.57 -8.83 -9.62
CA GLY A 235 1.11 -8.80 -8.26
C GLY A 235 0.13 -9.34 -7.22
N ASN A 236 0.68 -9.92 -6.15
CA ASN A 236 -0.08 -10.40 -4.99
C ASN A 236 0.22 -9.57 -3.72
N HIS A 237 1.23 -8.70 -3.76
CA HIS A 237 1.65 -7.95 -2.59
C HIS A 237 1.95 -6.48 -2.89
N LYS A 238 2.01 -5.64 -1.84
CA LYS A 238 2.38 -4.23 -1.96
C LYS A 238 3.32 -3.82 -0.84
N ILE A 239 4.42 -3.18 -1.23
CA ILE A 239 5.44 -2.63 -0.34
C ILE A 239 5.53 -1.11 -0.52
N THR A 240 6.26 -0.46 0.37
CA THR A 240 6.58 0.97 0.33
C THR A 240 8.01 1.15 -0.15
N THR A 241 8.27 2.22 -0.90
CA THR A 241 9.64 2.69 -1.12
C THR A 241 9.80 4.11 -0.61
N ALA A 242 11.01 4.45 -0.18
CA ALA A 242 11.38 5.82 0.18
C ALA A 242 12.70 6.19 -0.50
N VAL A 243 12.84 7.45 -0.92
CA VAL A 243 14.13 8.01 -1.37
C VAL A 243 14.58 9.05 -0.37
N TYR A 244 15.77 8.87 0.20
CA TYR A 244 16.32 9.75 1.21
C TYR A 244 17.83 9.85 1.06
N GLN A 245 18.34 11.08 0.98
CA GLN A 245 19.78 11.39 0.85
C GLN A 245 20.49 10.67 -0.33
N GLY A 246 19.75 10.28 -1.37
CA GLY A 246 20.29 9.59 -2.54
C GLY A 246 20.13 8.07 -2.49
N ASP A 247 19.72 7.50 -1.36
CA ASP A 247 19.46 6.07 -1.21
C ASP A 247 17.97 5.73 -1.37
N THR A 248 17.73 4.55 -1.93
CA THR A 248 16.40 3.96 -2.05
C THR A 248 16.20 2.87 -0.99
N TYR A 249 15.07 2.95 -0.29
CA TYR A 249 14.67 2.00 0.75
C TYR A 249 13.47 1.19 0.26
N TYR A 250 13.56 -0.14 0.29
CA TYR A 250 12.46 -1.05 -0.06
C TYR A 250 11.90 -1.68 1.22
N LEU A 251 10.68 -1.31 1.59
CA LEU A 251 10.16 -1.51 2.94
C LEU A 251 8.83 -2.26 2.89
N ASP A 252 8.77 -3.42 3.53
CA ASP A 252 7.56 -4.21 3.70
C ASP A 252 7.01 -4.06 5.12
N PRO A 253 6.04 -3.16 5.33
CA PRO A 253 5.45 -2.95 6.66
C PRO A 253 4.42 -4.03 7.05
N THR A 254 4.26 -5.09 6.27
CA THR A 254 3.37 -6.22 6.63
C THR A 254 4.12 -7.44 7.12
N GLN A 255 5.39 -7.54 6.77
CA GLN A 255 6.26 -8.64 7.17
C GLN A 255 7.40 -8.15 8.06
N SER A 256 7.43 -6.85 8.40
CA SER A 256 8.55 -6.21 9.10
C SER A 256 9.91 -6.51 8.41
N ARG A 257 9.90 -6.58 7.07
CA ARG A 257 11.08 -6.84 6.24
C ARG A 257 11.57 -5.57 5.55
N ILE A 258 12.87 -5.42 5.52
CA ILE A 258 13.57 -4.46 4.66
C ILE A 258 14.26 -5.27 3.57
N TYR A 259 14.06 -4.85 2.33
CA TYR A 259 14.64 -5.49 1.18
C TYR A 259 15.79 -4.68 0.59
N LYS A 260 16.66 -5.40 -0.09
CA LYS A 260 17.71 -4.88 -0.94
C LYS A 260 17.55 -5.45 -2.36
N PRO A 261 17.87 -4.70 -3.42
CA PRO A 261 17.95 -5.26 -4.77
C PRO A 261 18.89 -6.47 -4.79
N SER A 262 18.62 -7.51 -5.57
CA SER A 262 19.59 -8.59 -5.78
C SER A 262 20.75 -8.07 -6.64
N SER A 263 21.98 -8.47 -6.31
CA SER A 263 23.17 -8.18 -7.13
C SER A 263 23.29 -9.10 -8.34
N ILE A 264 22.64 -10.27 -8.31
CA ILE A 264 22.68 -11.27 -9.39
C ILE A 264 21.47 -11.22 -10.35
N LYS A 265 20.30 -10.76 -9.89
CA LYS A 265 19.06 -10.81 -10.68
C LYS A 265 18.33 -9.47 -10.67
N GLU A 266 18.14 -8.90 -11.85
CA GLU A 266 17.33 -7.69 -12.01
C GLU A 266 15.89 -7.89 -11.51
N ASN A 267 15.32 -6.82 -10.93
CA ASN A 267 13.94 -6.80 -10.42
C ASN A 267 13.65 -7.79 -9.29
N ILE A 268 14.65 -8.44 -8.71
CA ILE A 268 14.52 -9.24 -7.50
C ILE A 268 14.91 -8.39 -6.30
N LEU A 269 14.12 -8.52 -5.24
CA LEU A 269 14.37 -7.97 -3.92
C LEU A 269 14.65 -9.12 -2.96
N ILE A 270 15.75 -9.02 -2.21
CA ILE A 270 16.19 -10.00 -1.22
C ILE A 270 16.07 -9.40 0.18
N ASP A 271 15.72 -10.21 1.17
CA ASP A 271 15.66 -9.79 2.58
C ASP A 271 16.97 -10.12 3.32
N THR A 272 16.95 -10.00 4.65
CA THR A 272 18.11 -10.27 5.51
C THR A 272 18.55 -11.73 5.53
N SER A 273 17.74 -12.69 5.01
CA SER A 273 18.19 -14.08 4.80
C SER A 273 18.73 -14.30 3.38
N ALA A 274 18.92 -13.23 2.61
CA ALA A 274 19.27 -13.25 1.20
C ALA A 274 18.27 -14.00 0.30
N ALA A 275 17.03 -14.23 0.76
CA ALA A 275 16.04 -14.97 -0.03
C ALA A 275 15.39 -14.06 -1.08
N GLY A 276 15.54 -14.40 -2.38
CA GLY A 276 15.05 -13.63 -3.52
C GLY A 276 13.62 -13.90 -3.95
N TYR A 277 12.71 -14.11 -3.00
CA TYR A 277 11.32 -14.48 -3.29
C TYR A 277 10.41 -13.30 -3.69
N THR A 278 10.90 -12.05 -3.61
CA THR A 278 10.12 -10.85 -3.90
C THR A 278 10.50 -10.26 -5.27
N ASN A 279 9.54 -10.25 -6.19
CA ASN A 279 9.73 -9.81 -7.57
C ASN A 279 9.05 -8.46 -7.84
N ILE A 280 9.81 -7.47 -8.31
CA ILE A 280 9.27 -6.23 -8.87
C ILE A 280 8.60 -6.54 -10.21
N LEU A 281 7.43 -5.92 -10.44
CA LEU A 281 6.69 -6.06 -11.70
C LEU A 281 6.86 -4.82 -12.58
N PRO A 282 7.95 -4.68 -13.37
CA PRO A 282 8.27 -3.43 -14.07
C PRO A 282 7.29 -3.08 -15.19
N LYS A 283 6.62 -4.08 -15.77
CA LYS A 283 5.60 -3.88 -16.80
C LYS A 283 4.31 -3.28 -16.25
N GLN A 284 4.10 -3.30 -14.93
CA GLN A 284 2.92 -2.70 -14.32
C GLN A 284 3.02 -1.17 -14.43
N LYS A 285 2.00 -0.53 -15.03
CA LYS A 285 2.02 0.93 -15.32
C LYS A 285 2.33 1.82 -14.11
N LYS A 286 1.88 1.42 -12.91
CA LYS A 286 2.15 2.16 -11.67
C LYS A 286 3.62 2.02 -11.26
N ASN A 287 4.13 0.79 -11.21
CA ASN A 287 5.54 0.53 -10.94
C ASN A 287 6.46 1.24 -11.92
N LYS A 288 6.18 1.20 -13.23
CA LYS A 288 7.01 1.88 -14.24
C LYS A 288 7.27 3.36 -13.92
N LYS A 289 6.28 4.07 -13.35
CA LYS A 289 6.45 5.47 -12.95
C LYS A 289 7.31 5.61 -11.71
N VAL A 290 7.12 4.74 -10.73
CA VAL A 290 7.88 4.74 -9.47
C VAL A 290 9.33 4.37 -9.71
N LEU A 291 9.60 3.32 -10.49
CA LEU A 291 10.96 2.87 -10.81
C LEU A 291 11.80 3.96 -11.47
N ALA A 292 11.18 4.91 -12.18
CA ALA A 292 11.87 6.05 -12.78
C ALA A 292 12.28 7.14 -11.77
N THR A 293 11.82 7.07 -10.51
CA THR A 293 12.20 8.00 -9.44
C THR A 293 13.14 7.39 -8.40
N LEU A 294 13.40 6.07 -8.48
CA LEU A 294 14.31 5.40 -7.57
C LEU A 294 15.77 5.60 -8.00
N THR A 295 16.66 5.50 -7.03
CA THR A 295 18.11 5.49 -7.21
C THR A 295 18.65 4.06 -7.10
N ASP A 296 19.83 3.82 -7.69
CA ASP A 296 20.50 2.51 -7.60
C ASP A 296 21.20 2.31 -6.25
N ALA A 297 21.46 3.40 -5.51
CA ALA A 297 22.13 3.37 -4.23
C ALA A 297 21.19 2.89 -3.12
N VAL A 298 21.70 2.02 -2.25
CA VAL A 298 21.03 1.49 -1.06
C VAL A 298 22.04 1.40 0.08
N THR A 299 21.56 1.58 1.31
CA THR A 299 22.34 1.36 2.53
C THR A 299 22.70 -0.10 2.72
N ALA A 300 23.74 -0.39 3.50
CA ALA A 300 24.10 -1.75 3.86
C ALA A 300 23.10 -2.37 4.86
N PRO A 301 22.86 -3.70 4.84
CA PRO A 301 22.02 -4.37 5.84
C PRO A 301 22.44 -4.13 7.30
N SER A 302 23.74 -4.00 7.57
CA SER A 302 24.27 -3.66 8.90
C SER A 302 23.87 -2.26 9.35
N GLU A 303 23.95 -1.27 8.46
CA GLU A 303 23.54 0.11 8.73
C GLU A 303 22.03 0.18 9.05
N ASP A 304 21.21 -0.52 8.25
CA ASP A 304 19.76 -0.64 8.50
C ASP A 304 19.48 -1.17 9.92
N ARG A 305 20.28 -2.15 10.36
CA ARG A 305 20.14 -2.78 11.67
C ARG A 305 20.34 -1.78 12.81
N GLU A 306 21.28 -0.85 12.67
CA GLU A 306 21.53 0.18 13.67
C GLU A 306 20.29 1.07 13.89
N TYR A 307 19.65 1.52 12.80
CA TYR A 307 18.41 2.31 12.87
C TYR A 307 17.25 1.52 13.50
N ILE A 308 17.12 0.22 13.16
CA ILE A 308 16.09 -0.66 13.74
C ILE A 308 16.28 -0.81 15.26
N ASP A 309 17.51 -1.09 15.69
CA ASP A 309 17.83 -1.33 17.10
C ASP A 309 17.67 -0.05 17.93
N MET A 310 18.15 1.09 17.41
CA MET A 310 17.96 2.40 18.04
C MET A 310 16.48 2.74 18.19
N THR A 311 15.70 2.64 17.10
CA THR A 311 14.27 2.94 17.12
C THR A 311 13.51 2.02 18.06
N THR A 312 13.86 0.74 18.10
CA THR A 312 13.25 -0.24 19.01
C THR A 312 13.50 0.11 20.48
N ARG A 313 14.71 0.61 20.81
CA ARG A 313 15.01 1.11 22.17
C ARG A 313 14.21 2.36 22.50
N ILE A 314 14.13 3.33 21.57
CA ILE A 314 13.32 4.54 21.75
C ILE A 314 11.86 4.16 21.99
N TYR A 315 11.29 3.30 21.16
CA TYR A 315 9.92 2.82 21.31
C TYR A 315 9.66 2.16 22.66
N SER A 316 10.57 1.30 23.11
CA SER A 316 10.41 0.55 24.36
C SER A 316 10.58 1.43 25.60
N SER A 317 11.41 2.47 25.51
CA SER A 317 11.73 3.36 26.63
C SER A 317 10.74 4.52 26.80
N ASN A 318 9.88 4.79 25.80
CA ASN A 318 8.96 5.93 25.78
C ASN A 318 7.49 5.49 25.65
N LYS A 319 7.13 4.38 26.29
CA LYS A 319 5.76 3.82 26.22
C LYS A 319 4.71 4.76 26.79
N ASP A 320 5.07 5.60 27.76
CA ASP A 320 4.23 6.66 28.32
C ASP A 320 3.88 7.74 27.29
N ILE A 321 4.84 8.21 26.50
CA ILE A 321 4.62 9.19 25.41
C ILE A 321 3.72 8.58 24.33
N ILE A 322 3.98 7.32 23.96
CA ILE A 322 3.17 6.59 22.97
C ILE A 322 1.74 6.38 23.46
N GLU A 323 1.56 6.04 24.74
CA GLU A 323 0.23 5.91 25.35
C GLU A 323 -0.50 7.25 25.39
N ALA A 324 0.18 8.33 25.78
CA ALA A 324 -0.41 9.68 25.80
C ALA A 324 -0.85 10.11 24.40
N TYR A 325 -0.03 9.86 23.38
CA TYR A 325 -0.41 10.07 21.98
C TYR A 325 -1.67 9.27 21.63
N TYR A 326 -1.72 7.97 21.93
CA TYR A 326 -2.90 7.16 21.63
C TYR A 326 -4.16 7.69 22.32
N GLN A 327 -4.07 8.06 23.60
CA GLN A 327 -5.20 8.62 24.34
C GLN A 327 -5.70 9.93 23.72
N SER A 328 -4.82 10.74 23.12
CA SER A 328 -5.22 11.96 22.41
C SER A 328 -5.81 11.69 21.03
N GLN A 329 -5.44 10.58 20.37
CA GLN A 329 -5.89 10.26 19.01
C GLN A 329 -7.09 9.29 18.95
N LYS A 330 -7.44 8.60 20.04
CA LYS A 330 -8.47 7.54 20.03
C LYS A 330 -9.84 8.01 19.54
N GLU A 331 -10.21 9.26 19.82
CA GLU A 331 -11.48 9.85 19.37
C GLU A 331 -11.44 10.06 17.85
N LEU A 332 -10.35 10.61 17.32
CA LEU A 332 -10.13 10.75 15.88
C LEU A 332 -10.21 9.40 15.16
N TYR A 333 -9.62 8.34 15.73
CA TYR A 333 -9.71 6.99 15.17
C TYR A 333 -11.14 6.47 15.17
N SER A 334 -11.90 6.76 16.23
CA SER A 334 -13.31 6.38 16.36
C SER A 334 -14.18 7.12 15.34
N ASP A 335 -13.94 8.40 15.11
CA ASP A 335 -14.64 9.22 14.12
C ASP A 335 -14.39 8.71 12.69
N ILE A 336 -13.13 8.42 12.34
CA ILE A 336 -12.78 7.84 11.04
C ILE A 336 -13.47 6.49 10.86
N ALA A 337 -13.44 5.63 11.88
CA ALA A 337 -14.07 4.33 11.86
C ALA A 337 -15.60 4.41 11.74
N GLU A 338 -16.23 5.38 12.40
CA GLU A 338 -17.67 5.63 12.29
C GLU A 338 -18.05 6.05 10.87
N GLU A 339 -17.31 6.97 10.26
CA GLU A 339 -17.54 7.37 8.87
C GLU A 339 -17.31 6.22 7.89
N LEU A 340 -16.27 5.40 8.09
CA LEU A 340 -16.04 4.19 7.31
C LEU A 340 -17.21 3.19 7.43
N SER A 341 -17.85 3.12 8.60
CA SER A 341 -18.97 2.21 8.83
C SER A 341 -20.22 2.58 7.99
N LYS A 342 -20.37 3.86 7.65
CA LYS A 342 -21.46 4.40 6.82
C LYS A 342 -21.32 4.00 5.35
N ILE A 343 -20.10 3.65 4.90
CA ILE A 343 -19.80 3.25 3.52
C ILE A 343 -20.04 1.73 3.35
N LYS A 344 -21.01 1.37 2.49
CA LYS A 344 -21.40 -0.01 2.19
C LYS A 344 -20.77 -0.47 0.87
N VAL A 345 -19.54 -0.96 0.89
CA VAL A 345 -18.89 -1.56 -0.29
C VAL A 345 -19.06 -3.08 -0.30
N LYS A 346 -19.27 -3.68 -1.47
CA LYS A 346 -19.16 -5.13 -1.65
C LYS A 346 -17.75 -5.59 -1.26
N ARG A 347 -17.66 -6.52 -0.31
CA ARG A 347 -16.40 -7.21 0.00
C ARG A 347 -15.99 -8.06 -1.19
N LYS A 348 -14.69 -8.14 -1.48
CA LYS A 348 -14.19 -9.11 -2.45
C LYS A 348 -14.48 -10.51 -1.90
N THR A 349 -15.27 -11.30 -2.62
CA THR A 349 -15.45 -12.73 -2.32
C THR A 349 -14.18 -13.48 -2.67
N LYS A 350 -13.80 -14.46 -1.83
CA LYS A 350 -12.64 -15.33 -2.04
C LYS A 350 -12.70 -16.05 -3.39
#